data_AF-A0A8X6K4J2-F1
#
_entry.id   AF-A0A8X6K4J2-F1
#
_cell.length_a   1.000
_cell.length_b   1.000
_cell.length_c   1.000
_cell.angle_alpha   90.00
_cell.angle_beta   90.00
_cell.angle_gamma   90.00
#
_symmetry.space_group_name_H-M   'P 1'
#
loop_
_entity.id
_entity.type
_entity.pdbx_description
1 polymer ?
#
loop_
_entity_poly.entity_id
_entity_poly.type
_entity_poly.pdbx_seq_one_letter_code
_entity_poly.pdbx_strand_id
1 'polypeptide(L)'
;MAFKLNYKKTEFIRLAEEMGLEIPVKAKVIQLKNLIESSNLYRDDIDFVRELMSNIQEKRDEIELQKLKLSQFEKELELINAKKGLADISKFLMQKNRVP
;
A
#
# COMPACT_ATOMS: atom_id res chain seq x y z
N MET A 1 19.70 7.79 18.98
CA MET A 1 19.26 6.63 18.16
C MET A 1 18.75 7.19 16.83
N ALA A 2 18.94 6.52 15.70
CA ALA A 2 18.47 7.03 14.39
C ALA A 2 17.36 6.15 13.81
N PHE A 3 16.36 6.76 13.18
CA PHE A 3 15.39 6.06 12.34
C PHE A 3 16.09 5.27 11.23
N LYS A 4 15.60 4.06 10.93
CA LYS A 4 16.08 3.24 9.81
C LYS A 4 15.95 4.01 8.50
N LEU A 5 16.91 3.84 7.59
CA LEU A 5 16.96 4.54 6.30
C LEU A 5 15.90 4.05 5.28
N ASN A 6 15.19 2.97 5.58
CA ASN A 6 14.21 2.37 4.66
C ASN A 6 12.80 2.96 4.78
N TYR A 7 12.59 3.95 5.67
CA TYR A 7 11.29 4.58 5.83
C TYR A 7 10.99 5.60 4.72
N LYS A 8 9.79 5.52 4.15
CA LYS A 8 9.23 6.45 3.17
C LYS A 8 8.80 7.74 3.86
N LYS A 9 8.81 8.85 3.12
CA LYS A 9 8.31 10.15 3.60
C LYS A 9 6.90 10.05 4.19
N THR A 10 6.03 9.25 3.60
CA THR A 10 4.65 9.03 4.06
C THR A 10 4.57 8.35 5.42
N GLU A 11 5.53 7.49 5.76
CA GLU A 11 5.58 6.81 7.06
C GLU A 11 6.01 7.78 8.16
N PHE A 12 6.98 8.67 7.87
CA PHE A 12 7.32 9.76 8.78
C PHE A 12 6.19 10.76 8.99
N ILE A 13 5.42 11.07 7.93
CA ILE A 13 4.24 11.92 8.05
C ILE A 13 3.23 11.27 8.99
N ARG A 14 2.86 10.01 8.73
CA ARG A 14 1.92 9.27 9.59
C ARG A 14 2.40 9.18 11.03
N LEU A 15 3.69 8.90 11.26
CA LEU A 15 4.21 8.86 12.62
C LEU A 15 4.06 10.22 13.31
N ALA A 16 4.42 11.32 12.63
CA ALA A 16 4.25 12.65 13.20
C ALA A 16 2.77 12.98 13.47
N GLU A 17 1.83 12.57 12.62
CA GLU A 17 0.38 12.71 12.84
C GLU A 17 -0.09 11.91 14.06
N GLU A 18 0.30 10.64 14.18
CA GLU A 18 -0.05 9.76 15.31
C GLU A 18 0.55 10.26 16.63
N MET A 19 1.70 10.93 16.57
CA MET A 19 2.32 11.61 17.70
C MET A 19 1.68 12.98 18.01
N GLY A 20 0.71 13.43 17.23
CA GLY A 20 0.03 14.72 17.41
C GLY A 20 0.89 15.94 17.05
N LEU A 21 1.89 15.78 16.19
CA LEU A 21 2.81 16.85 15.78
C LEU A 21 2.25 17.63 14.58
N GLU A 22 2.39 18.95 14.61
CA GLU A 22 2.04 19.78 13.46
C GLU A 22 3.07 19.65 12.34
N ILE A 23 2.62 19.18 11.18
CA ILE A 23 3.50 18.92 10.04
C ILE A 23 3.50 20.11 9.09
N PRO A 24 4.68 20.69 8.77
CA PRO A 24 4.76 21.70 7.73
C PRO A 24 4.33 21.15 6.37
N VAL A 25 3.48 21.87 5.65
CA VAL A 25 2.86 21.45 4.36
C VAL A 25 3.89 20.94 3.33
N LYS A 26 5.10 21.49 3.32
CA LYS A 26 6.18 21.12 2.39
C LYS A 26 7.38 20.47 3.07
N ALA A 27 7.19 19.87 4.25
CA ALA A 27 8.26 19.25 5.01
C ALA A 27 9.04 18.21 4.19
N LYS A 28 10.36 18.29 4.23
CA LYS A 28 11.27 17.25 3.71
C LYS A 28 11.44 16.15 4.75
N VAL A 29 11.90 14.97 4.33
CA VAL A 29 12.15 13.81 5.22
C VAL A 29 13.06 14.20 6.40
N ILE A 30 14.12 14.97 6.14
CA ILE A 30 15.03 15.46 7.20
C ILE A 30 14.29 16.33 8.21
N GLN A 31 13.38 17.20 7.77
CA GLN A 31 12.61 18.07 8.66
C GLN A 31 11.63 17.26 9.51
N LEU A 32 10.96 16.26 8.93
CA LEU A 32 10.08 15.35 9.66
C LEU A 32 10.85 14.54 10.70
N LYS A 33 12.02 14.01 10.33
CA LYS A 33 12.90 13.29 11.25
C LYS A 33 13.29 14.16 12.44
N ASN A 34 13.76 15.38 12.17
CA ASN A 34 14.14 16.32 13.22
C ASN A 34 12.95 16.70 14.10
N LEU A 35 11.76 16.90 13.51
CA LEU A 35 10.53 17.22 14.24
C LEU A 35 10.18 16.10 15.23
N ILE A 36 10.21 14.85 14.77
CA ILE A 36 9.93 13.68 15.60
C ILE A 36 10.99 13.51 16.70
N GLU A 37 12.28 13.53 16.33
CA GLU A 37 13.39 13.37 17.29
C GLU A 37 13.44 14.50 18.34
N SER A 38 12.88 15.67 18.03
CA SER A 38 12.78 16.81 18.94
C SER A 38 11.53 16.81 19.81
N SER A 39 10.57 15.92 19.54
CA SER A 39 9.32 15.85 20.32
C SER A 39 9.56 15.26 21.71
N ASN A 40 8.78 15.71 22.70
CA ASN A 40 8.85 15.19 24.06
C ASN A 40 8.55 13.69 24.08
N LEU A 41 7.54 13.25 23.34
CA LEU A 41 7.18 11.83 23.25
C LEU A 41 8.35 10.95 22.78
N TYR A 42 9.16 11.40 21.81
CA TYR A 42 10.35 10.65 21.38
C TYR A 42 11.44 10.57 22.47
N ARG A 43 11.56 11.61 23.29
CA ARG A 43 12.56 11.71 24.35
C ARG A 43 12.16 10.95 25.60
N ASP A 44 10.87 11.00 25.92
CA ASP A 44 10.30 10.50 27.17
C ASP A 44 9.88 9.03 27.02
N ASP A 45 9.34 8.65 25.86
CA ASP A 45 8.83 7.30 25.60
C ASP A 45 9.20 6.80 24.20
N ILE A 46 10.48 6.45 24.05
CA ILE A 46 11.02 5.94 22.78
C ILE A 46 10.41 4.59 22.37
N ASP A 47 9.96 3.78 23.34
CA ASP A 47 9.40 2.46 23.06
C ASP A 47 7.99 2.57 22.51
N PHE A 48 7.17 3.50 23.01
CA PHE A 48 5.90 3.85 22.37
C PHE A 48 6.09 4.32 20.92
N VAL A 49 7.07 5.18 20.65
CA VAL A 49 7.34 5.62 19.26
C VAL A 49 7.78 4.46 18.37
N ARG A 50 8.51 3.48 18.90
CA ARG A 50 8.86 2.25 18.16
C ARG A 50 7.63 1.42 17.85
N GLU A 51 6.71 1.27 18.80
CA GLU A 51 5.46 0.56 18.61
C GLU A 51 4.60 1.23 17.53
N LEU A 52 4.44 2.55 17.59
CA LEU A 52 3.75 3.32 16.54
C LEU A 52 4.36 3.08 15.17
N MET A 53 5.68 3.12 15.07
CA MET A 53 6.37 2.86 13.81
C MET A 53 6.17 1.42 13.33
N SER A 54 6.21 0.43 14.24
CA SER A 54 5.94 -0.97 13.91
C SER A 54 4.53 -1.14 13.34
N ASN A 55 3.53 -0.54 13.98
CA ASN A 55 2.14 -0.58 13.54
C ASN A 55 1.95 0.09 12.17
N ILE A 56 2.68 1.18 11.89
CA ILE A 56 2.67 1.84 10.58
C ILE A 56 3.27 0.93 9.50
N GLN A 57 4.36 0.23 9.80
CA GLN A 57 4.97 -0.72 8.87
C GLN A 57 4.06 -1.90 8.58
N GLU A 58 3.45 -2.50 9.61
CA GLU A 58 2.54 -3.62 9.47
C GLU A 58 1.35 -3.26 8.57
N LYS A 59 0.69 -2.12 8.83
CA LYS A 59 -0.40 -1.61 7.98
C LYS A 59 0.04 -1.39 6.54
N ARG A 60 1.29 -0.98 6.30
CA ARG A 60 1.81 -0.82 4.93
C ARG A 60 1.93 -2.18 4.25
N ASP A 61 2.53 -3.16 4.92
CA ASP A 61 2.78 -4.48 4.35
C ASP A 61 1.45 -5.20 4.07
N GLU A 62 0.45 -5.04 4.94
CA GLU A 62 -0.92 -5.50 4.69
C GLU A 62 -1.52 -4.90 3.41
N ILE A 63 -1.40 -3.58 3.23
CA ILE A 63 -1.88 -2.89 2.03
C ILE A 63 -1.14 -3.38 0.78
N GLU A 64 0.18 -3.58 0.87
CA GLU A 64 1.01 -4.06 -0.24
C GLU A 64 0.59 -5.50 -0.64
N LEU A 65 0.34 -6.37 0.33
CA LEU A 65 -0.20 -7.70 0.10
C LEU A 65 -1.60 -7.68 -0.52
N GLN A 66 -2.50 -6.81 -0.02
CA GLN A 66 -3.85 -6.67 -0.58
C GLN A 66 -3.81 -6.21 -2.04
N LYS A 67 -2.93 -5.25 -2.38
CA LYS A 67 -2.74 -4.81 -3.78
C LYS A 67 -2.26 -5.94 -4.68
N LEU A 68 -1.33 -6.77 -4.21
CA LEU A 68 -0.87 -7.94 -4.96
C LEU A 68 -2.00 -8.94 -5.20
N LYS A 69 -2.80 -9.24 -4.17
CA LYS A 69 -3.97 -10.13 -4.31
C LYS A 69 -5.00 -9.58 -5.29
N LEU A 70 -5.31 -8.27 -5.20
CA LEU A 70 -6.21 -7.61 -6.14
C LEU A 70 -5.72 -7.74 -7.58
N SER A 71 -4.43 -7.49 -7.83
CA SER A 71 -3.84 -7.63 -9.17
C SER A 71 -3.90 -9.07 -9.71
N GLN A 72 -3.77 -10.07 -8.83
CA GLN A 72 -3.95 -11.47 -9.24
C GLN A 72 -5.40 -11.75 -9.63
N PHE A 73 -6.37 -11.33 -8.82
CA PHE A 73 -7.79 -11.50 -9.12
C PHE A 73 -8.21 -10.78 -10.41
N GLU A 74 -7.71 -9.56 -10.67
CA GLU A 74 -7.98 -8.84 -11.91
C GLU A 74 -7.49 -9.61 -13.15
N LYS A 75 -6.28 -10.18 -13.08
CA LYS A 75 -5.74 -11.02 -14.16
C LYS A 75 -6.54 -12.30 -14.38
N GLU A 76 -6.99 -12.95 -13.30
CA GLU A 76 -7.84 -14.14 -13.40
C GLU A 76 -9.19 -13.80 -14.04
N LEU A 77 -9.81 -12.68 -13.67
CA LEU A 77 -11.06 -12.20 -14.26
C LEU A 77 -10.89 -11.89 -15.75
N GLU A 78 -9.81 -11.23 -16.15
CA GLU A 78 -9.50 -10.95 -17.55
C GLU A 78 -9.37 -12.24 -18.37
N LEU A 79 -8.66 -13.24 -17.82
CA LEU A 79 -8.47 -14.54 -18.45
C LEU A 79 -9.78 -15.34 -18.59
N ILE A 80 -10.64 -15.30 -17.56
CA ILE A 80 -11.97 -15.93 -17.61
C ILE A 80 -12.83 -15.26 -18.68
N ASN A 81 -12.83 -13.93 -18.74
CA ASN A 81 -13.62 -13.18 -19.73
C ASN A 81 -13.13 -13.46 -21.16
N ALA A 82 -11.82 -13.51 -21.38
CA ALA A 82 -11.24 -13.89 -22.67
C ALA A 82 -11.65 -15.30 -23.09
N LYS A 83 -11.59 -16.28 -22.18
CA LYS A 83 -12.03 -17.67 -22.46
C LYS A 83 -13.50 -17.78 -22.80
N LYS A 84 -14.37 -17.04 -22.08
CA LYS A 84 -15.81 -16.99 -22.39
C LYS A 84 -16.05 -16.41 -23.78
N GLY A 85 -15.41 -15.29 -24.11
CA GLY A 85 -15.49 -14.69 -25.44
C GLY A 85 -15.07 -15.66 -26.56
N LEU A 86 -13.99 -16.41 -26.37
CA LEU A 86 -13.57 -17.45 -27.32
C LEU A 86 -14.60 -18.58 -27.46
N ALA A 87 -15.20 -19.02 -26.35
CA ALA A 87 -16.24 -20.05 -26.38
C ALA A 87 -17.49 -19.56 -27.12
N ASP A 88 -17.90 -18.32 -26.91
CA ASP A 88 -19.05 -17.71 -27.58
C ASP A 88 -18.81 -17.57 -29.10
N ILE A 89 -17.62 -17.11 -29.50
CA ILE A 89 -17.20 -17.05 -30.92
C ILE A 89 -17.21 -18.44 -31.54
N SER A 90 -16.61 -19.44 -30.87
CA SER A 90 -16.58 -20.82 -31.35
C SER A 90 -17.99 -21.38 -31.58
N LYS A 91 -18.89 -21.17 -30.60
CA LYS A 91 -20.30 -21.59 -30.69
C LYS A 91 -21.05 -20.89 -31.82
N PHE A 92 -20.78 -19.61 -32.07
CA PHE A 92 -21.35 -18.86 -33.19
C PHE A 92 -20.89 -19.44 -34.55
N LEU A 93 -19.60 -19.68 -34.71
CA LEU A 93 -19.04 -20.23 -35.95
C LEU A 93 -19.56 -21.65 -36.26
N MET A 94 -19.70 -22.51 -35.25
CA MET A 94 -20.26 -23.85 -35.42
C MET A 94 -21.74 -23.83 -35.86
N GLN A 95 -22.53 -22.87 -35.38
CA GLN A 95 -23.93 -22.73 -35.80
C GLN A 95 -24.04 -22.20 -37.24
N LYS A 96 -23.16 -21.29 -37.65
CA LYS A 96 -23.16 -20.72 -39.00
C LYS A 96 -22.75 -21.73 -40.08
N ASN A 97 -21.90 -22.69 -39.73
CA ASN A 97 -21.41 -23.73 -40.66
C ASN A 97 -22.28 -25.00 -40.72
N ARG A 98 -23.39 -25.06 -39.97
CA ARG A 98 -24.45 -26.05 -40.21
C ARG A 98 -25.26 -25.61 -41.42
N VAL A 99 -24.84 -26.04 -42.61
CA VAL A 99 -25.69 -26.01 -43.81
C VAL A 99 -26.71 -27.16 -43.68
N PRO A 100 -27.99 -26.96 -44.03
CA PRO A 100 -29.02 -28.01 -43.99
C PRO A 100 -28.70 -29.21 -44.89
#